data_AF-A0A971KI71-F1
#
_entry.id   AF-A0A971KI71-F1
#
_cell.length_a   1.000
_cell.length_b   1.000
_cell.length_c   1.000
_cell.angle_alpha   90.00
_cell.angle_beta   90.00
_cell.angle_gamma   90.00
#
_symmetry.space_group_name_H-M   'P 1'
#
loop_
_entity.id
_entity.type
_entity.pdbx_description
1 polymer ?
#
loop_
_entity_poly.entity_id
_entity_poly.type
_entity_poly.pdbx_seq_one_letter_code
_entity_poly.pdbx_strand_id
1 'polypeptide(L)'
;MTLFRTRKPLPFVFMMVSILYFIYVISLGSSAMIGDEIGGDPGGMMLPLVLSIFMFVASTILFLTDKKPQEATGKVQGTSERRLFLLTVIIAILYVAAMRPLGFIITTALLIFTLTFYYLQGTVVRKDTATWAVGTVATLAILLALYSIGRVITRYLLLSARQGRIPQWLGSTSVVVGVVLVVVLALYYLLYKLTRIRFHHERVPSSVSRAFDACMISVLTTELLYLVFRQMFLVELVRGLITW
;
A
#
# COMPACT_ATOMS: atom_id res chain seq x y z
N MET A 1 3.78 -25.06 29.64
CA MET A 1 4.39 -23.73 29.92
C MET A 1 5.84 -23.57 29.41
N THR A 2 6.27 -24.30 28.37
CA THR A 2 7.65 -24.26 27.85
C THR A 2 7.81 -23.45 26.54
N LEU A 3 6.74 -23.28 25.76
CA LEU A 3 6.77 -22.55 24.47
C LEU A 3 6.98 -21.03 24.62
N PHE A 4 6.34 -20.37 25.58
CA PHE A 4 6.46 -18.92 25.77
C PHE A 4 7.86 -18.46 26.24
N ARG A 5 8.65 -19.38 26.80
CA ARG A 5 10.01 -19.10 27.28
C ARG A 5 10.97 -18.88 26.12
N THR A 6 10.76 -19.57 24.99
CA THR A 6 11.64 -19.54 23.80
C THR A 6 11.07 -18.77 22.61
N ARG A 7 9.84 -18.26 22.68
CA ARG A 7 9.17 -17.54 21.59
C ARG A 7 8.87 -16.09 21.93
N LYS A 8 8.87 -15.21 20.92
CA LYS A 8 8.50 -13.80 21.11
C LYS A 8 7.01 -13.70 21.48
N PRO A 9 6.62 -12.81 22.43
CA PRO A 9 5.24 -12.69 22.87
C PRO A 9 4.35 -11.95 21.87
N LEU A 10 4.94 -11.09 21.03
CA LEU A 10 4.21 -10.22 20.10
C LEU A 10 3.33 -10.99 19.10
N PRO A 11 3.80 -12.05 18.41
CA PRO A 11 2.93 -12.84 17.52
C PRO A 11 1.76 -13.50 18.27
N PHE A 12 1.95 -13.89 19.53
CA PHE A 12 0.86 -14.46 20.33
C PHE A 12 -0.23 -13.42 20.65
N VAL A 13 0.17 -12.17 20.96
CA VAL A 13 -0.79 -11.08 21.17
C VAL A 13 -1.60 -10.82 19.89
N PHE A 14 -0.95 -10.75 18.73
CA PHE A 14 -1.65 -10.59 17.46
C PHE A 14 -2.59 -11.76 17.16
N MET A 15 -2.20 -12.99 17.50
CA MET A 15 -3.06 -14.16 17.38
C MET A 15 -4.33 -14.02 18.23
N MET A 16 -4.21 -13.56 19.48
CA MET A 16 -5.38 -13.30 20.35
C MET A 16 -6.27 -12.17 19.80
N VAL A 17 -5.67 -11.07 19.36
CA VAL A 17 -6.41 -9.96 18.73
C VAL A 17 -7.16 -10.44 17.48
N SER A 18 -6.54 -11.31 16.68
CA SER A 18 -7.17 -11.91 15.49
C SER A 18 -8.40 -12.73 15.83
N ILE A 19 -8.32 -13.57 16.86
CA ILE A 19 -9.46 -14.38 17.34
C ILE A 19 -10.58 -13.46 17.84
N LEU A 20 -10.25 -12.46 18.67
CA LEU A 20 -11.24 -11.53 19.20
C LEU A 20 -11.91 -10.73 18.07
N TYR A 21 -11.13 -10.31 17.07
CA TYR A 21 -11.64 -9.61 15.90
C TYR A 21 -12.53 -10.51 15.04
N PHE A 22 -12.17 -11.77 14.84
CA PHE A 22 -13.01 -12.75 14.13
C PHE A 22 -14.36 -12.96 14.84
N ILE A 23 -14.34 -13.13 16.17
CA ILE A 23 -15.57 -13.27 16.99
C ILE A 23 -16.41 -11.99 16.88
N TYR A 24 -15.78 -10.83 16.99
CA TYR A 24 -16.45 -9.54 16.84
C TYR A 24 -17.14 -9.40 15.48
N VAL A 25 -16.44 -9.70 14.38
CA VAL A 25 -16.98 -9.63 13.01
C VAL A 25 -18.17 -10.56 12.82
N ILE A 26 -18.11 -11.78 13.32
CA ILE A 26 -19.25 -12.72 13.26
C ILE A 26 -20.41 -12.25 14.14
N SER A 27 -20.11 -11.66 15.30
CA SER A 27 -21.14 -11.17 16.23
C SER A 27 -21.94 -9.97 15.71
N LEU A 28 -21.41 -9.24 14.73
CA LEU A 28 -22.11 -8.11 14.10
C LEU A 28 -23.30 -8.56 13.23
N GLY A 29 -23.38 -9.84 12.85
CA GLY A 29 -24.41 -10.36 11.95
C GLY A 29 -24.27 -9.84 10.51
N SER A 30 -25.03 -10.41 9.57
CA SER A 30 -25.01 -9.96 8.17
C SER A 30 -25.72 -8.61 8.04
N SER A 31 -25.00 -7.50 8.26
CA SER A 31 -25.46 -6.21 7.78
C SER A 31 -25.26 -6.18 6.26
N ALA A 32 -26.34 -6.42 5.52
CA ALA A 32 -26.40 -6.04 4.12
C ALA A 32 -26.13 -4.52 4.06
N MET A 33 -24.93 -4.12 3.64
CA MET A 33 -24.65 -2.74 3.31
C MET A 33 -25.27 -2.44 1.95
N ILE A 34 -25.64 -1.18 1.73
CA ILE A 34 -26.40 -0.63 0.59
C ILE A 34 -25.86 -1.03 -0.82
N GLY A 35 -24.67 -1.66 -0.92
CA GLY A 35 -24.08 -2.19 -2.16
C GLY A 35 -24.46 -3.64 -2.52
N ASP A 36 -25.17 -4.38 -1.66
CA ASP A 36 -25.55 -5.78 -1.89
C ASP A 36 -26.51 -5.96 -3.10
N GLU A 37 -27.27 -4.92 -3.43
CA GLU A 37 -28.25 -4.97 -4.55
C GLU A 37 -27.60 -4.98 -5.94
N ILE A 38 -26.32 -4.60 -6.05
CA ILE A 38 -25.60 -4.46 -7.33
C ILE A 38 -24.58 -5.62 -7.54
N GLY A 39 -24.48 -6.55 -6.59
CA GLY A 39 -23.79 -7.84 -6.79
C GLY A 39 -22.27 -7.76 -6.96
N GLY A 40 -21.63 -6.69 -6.48
CA GLY A 40 -20.18 -6.47 -6.57
C GLY A 40 -19.45 -6.24 -5.24
N ASP A 41 -20.18 -6.07 -4.12
CA ASP A 41 -19.58 -5.84 -2.81
C ASP A 41 -19.28 -7.20 -2.16
N PRO A 42 -18.00 -7.56 -1.89
CA PRO A 42 -17.69 -8.65 -0.98
C PRO A 42 -18.09 -8.16 0.41
N GLY A 43 -19.38 -8.27 0.74
CA GLY A 43 -20.08 -7.50 1.77
C GLY A 43 -19.29 -7.24 3.05
N GLY A 44 -19.64 -6.18 3.80
CA GLY A 44 -18.83 -5.59 4.88
C GLY A 44 -18.25 -6.54 5.96
N MET A 45 -18.71 -7.79 6.03
CA MET A 45 -18.20 -8.86 6.88
C MET A 45 -17.06 -9.70 6.25
N MET A 46 -17.05 -9.92 4.92
CA MET A 46 -16.13 -10.85 4.26
C MET A 46 -14.67 -10.41 4.31
N LEU A 47 -14.40 -9.14 3.98
CA LEU A 47 -13.04 -8.58 4.02
C LEU A 47 -12.44 -8.64 5.44
N PRO A 48 -13.13 -8.15 6.49
CA PRO A 48 -12.68 -8.29 7.88
C PRO A 48 -12.44 -9.75 8.31
N LEU A 49 -13.30 -10.67 7.88
CA LEU A 49 -13.20 -12.08 8.24
C LEU A 49 -11.98 -12.73 7.58
N VAL A 50 -11.77 -12.54 6.28
CA VAL A 50 -10.57 -13.00 5.57
C VAL A 50 -9.30 -12.40 6.19
N LEU A 51 -9.32 -11.11 6.51
CA LEU A 51 -8.18 -10.43 7.16
C LEU A 51 -7.88 -11.05 8.53
N SER A 52 -8.89 -11.33 9.34
CA SER A 52 -8.73 -11.94 10.67
C SER A 52 -8.18 -13.38 10.60
N ILE A 53 -8.57 -14.17 9.59
CA ILE A 53 -8.00 -15.50 9.36
C ILE A 53 -6.54 -15.37 8.92
N PHE A 54 -6.27 -14.48 7.96
CA PHE A 54 -4.93 -14.26 7.44
C PHE A 54 -3.97 -13.79 8.55
N MET A 55 -4.38 -12.81 9.35
CA MET A 55 -3.62 -12.32 10.50
C MET A 55 -3.36 -13.43 11.52
N PHE A 56 -4.33 -14.31 11.76
CA PHE A 56 -4.16 -15.45 12.67
C PHE A 56 -3.09 -16.40 12.13
N VAL A 57 -3.23 -16.86 10.87
CA VAL A 57 -2.29 -17.78 10.22
C VAL A 57 -0.88 -17.19 10.18
N ALA A 58 -0.72 -15.94 9.74
CA ALA A 58 0.58 -15.26 9.70
C ALA A 58 1.21 -15.15 11.09
N SER A 59 0.41 -14.81 12.11
CA SER A 59 0.88 -14.72 13.50
C SER A 59 1.27 -16.08 14.07
N THR A 60 0.53 -17.14 13.73
CA THR A 60 0.89 -18.51 14.12
C THR A 60 2.20 -18.95 13.47
N ILE A 61 2.38 -18.71 12.17
CA ILE A 61 3.64 -19.02 11.47
C ILE A 61 4.80 -18.27 12.13
N LEU A 62 4.64 -16.96 12.38
CA LEU A 62 5.67 -16.15 13.06
C LEU A 62 5.96 -16.66 14.48
N PHE A 63 4.94 -17.03 15.25
CA PHE A 63 5.13 -17.60 16.58
C PHE A 63 5.92 -18.92 16.55
N LEU A 64 5.69 -19.74 15.52
CA LEU A 64 6.34 -21.04 15.34
C LEU A 64 7.76 -20.95 14.75
N THR A 65 8.04 -19.92 13.95
CA THR A 65 9.33 -19.74 13.27
C THR A 65 10.28 -18.82 14.03
N ASP A 66 9.77 -17.79 14.70
CA ASP A 66 10.56 -16.77 15.37
C ASP A 66 10.96 -17.21 16.79
N LYS A 67 12.17 -17.77 16.92
CA LYS A 67 12.77 -18.15 18.21
C LYS A 67 13.39 -16.91 18.87
N LYS A 68 13.20 -16.75 20.18
CA LYS A 68 13.99 -15.81 20.99
C LYS A 68 15.47 -16.19 20.82
N PRO A 69 16.37 -15.25 20.49
CA PRO A 69 17.80 -15.54 20.48
C PRO A 69 18.22 -16.04 21.86
N GLN A 70 18.84 -17.22 21.93
CA GLN A 70 19.27 -17.83 23.20
C GLN A 70 20.40 -17.03 23.91
N GLU A 71 20.95 -15.99 23.26
CA GLU A 71 21.97 -15.09 23.80
C GLU A 71 21.51 -13.62 23.89
N ALA A 72 20.22 -13.37 24.12
CA ALA A 72 19.71 -12.00 24.33
C ALA A 72 19.70 -11.59 25.82
N THR A 73 20.78 -11.86 26.56
CA THR A 73 21.11 -11.06 27.75
C THR A 73 21.62 -9.69 27.26
N GLY A 74 20.70 -8.73 27.12
CA GLY A 74 21.06 -7.31 27.16
C GLY A 74 21.32 -6.58 25.83
N LYS A 75 20.95 -7.11 24.66
CA LYS A 75 20.84 -6.23 23.47
C LYS A 75 19.55 -5.44 23.54
N VAL A 76 19.60 -4.35 24.31
CA VAL A 76 18.69 -3.21 24.18
C VAL A 76 18.51 -2.93 22.68
N GLN A 77 17.29 -3.08 22.17
CA GLN A 77 16.92 -2.81 20.78
C GLN A 77 17.71 -1.59 20.28
N GLY A 78 18.50 -1.77 19.21
CA GLY A 78 19.46 -0.76 18.79
C GLY A 78 18.78 0.60 18.62
N THR A 79 19.45 1.70 18.98
CA THR A 79 18.87 3.06 18.91
C THR A 79 18.24 3.35 17.54
N SER A 80 18.77 2.74 16.48
CA SER A 80 18.21 2.79 15.13
C SER A 80 16.85 2.10 14.99
N GLU A 81 16.73 0.85 15.44
CA GLU A 81 15.50 0.06 15.37
C GLU A 81 14.37 0.70 16.18
N ARG A 82 14.70 1.28 17.35
CA ARG A 82 13.74 2.04 18.16
C ARG A 82 13.21 3.27 17.41
N ARG A 83 14.08 3.99 16.70
CA ARG A 83 13.67 5.16 15.88
C ARG A 83 12.77 4.74 14.72
N LEU A 84 13.08 3.63 14.03
CA LEU A 84 12.24 3.11 12.95
C LEU A 84 10.88 2.62 13.45
N PHE A 85 10.84 1.95 14.60
CA PHE A 85 9.59 1.54 15.23
C PHE A 85 8.72 2.75 15.60
N LEU A 86 9.31 3.74 16.27
CA LEU A 86 8.61 4.96 16.68
C LEU A 86 8.13 5.76 15.47
N LEU A 87 8.93 5.85 14.41
CA LEU A 87 8.54 6.43 13.13
C LEU A 87 7.33 5.68 12.53
N THR A 88 7.35 4.35 12.53
CA THR A 88 6.26 3.53 11.99
C THR A 88 4.95 3.80 12.73
N VAL A 89 4.99 3.86 14.06
CA VAL A 89 3.82 4.18 14.90
C VAL A 89 3.28 5.57 14.57
N ILE A 90 4.15 6.59 14.52
CA ILE A 90 3.74 7.97 14.24
C ILE A 90 3.10 8.07 12.85
N ILE A 91 3.73 7.50 11.82
CA ILE A 91 3.21 7.58 10.45
C ILE A 91 1.90 6.81 10.32
N ALA A 92 1.73 5.66 11.00
CA ALA A 92 0.47 4.94 10.99
C ALA A 92 -0.68 5.76 11.61
N ILE A 93 -0.43 6.45 12.72
CA ILE A 93 -1.42 7.36 13.34
C ILE A 93 -1.74 8.51 12.38
N LEU A 94 -0.72 9.15 11.79
CA LEU A 94 -0.90 10.23 10.82
C LEU A 94 -1.66 9.77 9.58
N TYR A 95 -1.41 8.56 9.09
CA TYR A 95 -2.11 7.95 7.97
C TYR A 95 -3.61 7.86 8.26
N VAL A 96 -4.00 7.31 9.41
CA VAL A 96 -5.41 7.18 9.80
C VAL A 96 -6.06 8.56 9.95
N ALA A 97 -5.39 9.50 10.63
CA ALA A 97 -5.92 10.85 10.86
C ALA A 97 -6.08 11.65 9.55
N ALA A 98 -5.10 11.54 8.63
CA ALA A 98 -5.10 12.27 7.37
C ALA A 98 -5.93 11.60 6.26
N MET A 99 -6.38 10.35 6.46
CA MET A 99 -7.12 9.57 5.47
C MET A 99 -8.37 10.29 4.97
N ARG A 100 -9.14 10.86 5.90
CA ARG A 100 -10.38 11.57 5.60
C ARG A 100 -10.14 12.87 4.81
N PRO A 101 -9.26 13.80 5.24
CA PRO A 101 -9.04 15.04 4.50
C PRO A 101 -8.24 14.86 3.20
N LEU A 102 -7.18 14.03 3.19
CA LEU A 102 -6.29 13.92 2.03
C LEU A 102 -6.73 12.87 1.01
N GLY A 103 -7.43 11.82 1.46
CA GLY A 103 -7.88 10.72 0.61
C GLY A 103 -6.87 9.59 0.45
N PHE A 104 -7.35 8.43 0.01
CA PHE A 104 -6.60 7.17 -0.04
C PHE A 104 -5.29 7.26 -0.82
N ILE A 105 -5.32 7.85 -2.01
CA ILE A 105 -4.17 7.87 -2.94
C ILE A 105 -2.99 8.61 -2.29
N ILE A 106 -3.23 9.81 -1.75
CA ILE A 106 -2.17 10.64 -1.17
C ILE A 106 -1.64 9.99 0.10
N THR A 107 -2.51 9.62 1.04
CA THR A 107 -2.08 9.10 2.34
C THR A 107 -1.33 7.78 2.22
N THR A 108 -1.79 6.88 1.34
CA THR A 108 -1.16 5.58 1.12
C THR A 108 0.22 5.76 0.48
N ALA A 109 0.34 6.65 -0.52
CA ALA A 109 1.63 6.93 -1.14
C ALA A 109 2.63 7.54 -0.16
N LEU A 110 2.19 8.45 0.70
CA LEU A 110 3.03 9.06 1.74
C LEU A 110 3.48 8.03 2.78
N LEU A 111 2.55 7.17 3.22
CA LEU A 111 2.83 6.07 4.16
C LEU A 111 3.88 5.13 3.59
N ILE A 112 3.62 4.57 2.40
CA ILE A 112 4.49 3.57 1.79
C ILE A 112 5.85 4.20 1.45
N PHE A 113 5.87 5.38 0.84
CA PHE A 113 7.13 6.06 0.51
C PHE A 113 8.00 6.28 1.74
N THR A 114 7.42 6.87 2.79
CA THR A 114 8.18 7.24 3.97
C THR A 114 8.72 6.01 4.69
N LEU A 115 7.91 4.96 4.84
CA LEU A 115 8.37 3.73 5.44
C LEU A 115 9.45 3.08 4.56
N THR A 116 9.20 2.84 3.28
CA THR A 116 10.17 2.20 2.40
C THR A 116 11.49 2.97 2.36
N PHE A 117 11.48 4.30 2.32
CA PHE A 117 12.68 5.12 2.33
C PHE A 117 13.53 4.90 3.60
N TYR A 118 12.94 5.06 4.78
CA TYR A 118 13.69 4.93 6.03
C TYR A 118 14.08 3.48 6.36
N TYR A 119 13.28 2.49 5.95
CA TYR A 119 13.65 1.08 6.07
C TYR A 119 14.81 0.71 5.13
N LEU A 120 14.85 1.23 3.90
CA LEU A 120 16.01 1.06 2.99
C LEU A 120 17.25 1.80 3.50
N GLN A 121 17.06 2.90 4.23
CA GLN A 121 18.17 3.64 4.85
C GLN A 121 18.71 2.96 6.11
N GLY A 122 17.89 2.13 6.76
CA GLY A 122 18.24 1.38 7.97
C GLY A 122 18.24 2.22 9.25
N THR A 123 18.00 3.53 9.18
CA THR A 123 17.83 4.43 10.32
C THR A 123 17.20 5.77 9.92
N VAL A 124 16.76 6.55 10.92
CA VAL A 124 16.27 7.91 10.74
C VAL A 124 17.40 8.90 11.04
N VAL A 125 17.99 9.49 10.00
CA VAL A 125 19.03 10.53 10.10
C VAL A 125 18.47 11.88 9.62
N ARG A 126 18.74 12.95 10.37
CA ARG A 126 18.31 14.32 10.00
C ARG A 126 18.90 14.80 8.67
N LYS A 127 20.06 14.28 8.27
CA LYS A 127 20.75 14.65 7.01
C LYS A 127 19.96 14.25 5.77
N ASP A 128 19.10 13.24 5.88
CA ASP A 128 18.31 12.71 4.77
C ASP A 128 16.93 13.36 4.63
N THR A 129 16.61 14.35 5.47
CA THR A 129 15.30 15.04 5.45
C THR A 129 15.05 15.78 4.14
N ALA A 130 16.08 16.40 3.55
CA ALA A 130 15.97 17.04 2.26
C ALA A 130 15.66 16.03 1.15
N THR A 131 16.36 14.90 1.12
CA THR A 131 16.14 13.81 0.17
C THR A 131 14.75 13.20 0.34
N TRP A 132 14.30 13.03 1.59
CA TRP A 132 12.95 12.57 1.90
C TRP A 132 11.88 13.56 1.41
N ALA A 133 12.04 14.85 1.65
CA ALA A 133 11.08 15.87 1.23
C ALA A 133 10.97 15.94 -0.31
N VAL A 134 12.11 15.98 -1.00
CA VAL A 134 12.15 15.96 -2.47
C VAL A 134 11.55 14.67 -3.02
N GLY A 135 11.92 13.51 -2.45
CA GLY A 135 11.37 12.22 -2.85
C GLY A 135 9.86 12.11 -2.61
N THR A 136 9.35 12.74 -1.55
CA THR A 136 7.91 12.79 -1.26
C THR A 136 7.17 13.57 -2.35
N VAL A 137 7.65 14.76 -2.68
CA VAL A 137 7.05 15.60 -3.75
C VAL A 137 7.13 14.89 -5.09
N ALA A 138 8.27 14.28 -5.41
CA ALA A 138 8.44 13.50 -6.65
C ALA A 138 7.49 12.30 -6.71
N THR A 139 7.33 11.56 -5.61
CA THR A 139 6.41 10.42 -5.52
C THR A 139 4.97 10.84 -5.80
N LEU A 140 4.52 11.92 -5.16
CA LEU A 140 3.17 12.45 -5.39
C LEU A 140 2.99 12.93 -6.82
N ALA A 141 3.97 13.64 -7.38
CA ALA A 141 3.90 14.13 -8.76
C ALA A 141 3.81 12.97 -9.78
N ILE A 142 4.64 11.93 -9.64
CA ILE A 142 4.64 10.77 -10.53
C ILE A 142 3.33 9.99 -10.39
N LEU A 143 2.86 9.76 -9.16
CA LEU A 143 1.61 9.07 -8.90
C LEU A 143 0.42 9.81 -9.53
N LEU A 144 0.33 11.13 -9.32
CA LEU A 144 -0.73 11.95 -9.89
C LEU A 144 -0.68 11.97 -11.41
N ALA A 145 0.52 11.98 -12.01
CA ALA A 145 0.69 11.92 -13.45
C ALA A 145 0.18 10.59 -14.03
N LEU A 146 0.62 9.45 -13.47
CA LEU A 146 0.20 8.12 -13.93
C LEU A 146 -1.30 7.92 -13.73
N TYR A 147 -1.83 8.28 -12.56
CA TYR A 147 -3.26 8.23 -12.27
C TYR A 147 -4.08 9.08 -13.27
N SER A 148 -3.62 10.30 -13.56
CA SER A 148 -4.30 11.20 -14.50
C SER A 148 -4.27 10.64 -15.94
N ILE A 149 -3.13 10.08 -16.36
CA ILE A 149 -3.01 9.41 -17.67
C ILE A 149 -3.98 8.23 -17.77
N GLY A 150 -3.98 7.35 -16.76
CA GLY A 150 -4.88 6.19 -16.71
C GLY A 150 -6.35 6.60 -16.80
N ARG A 151 -6.72 7.69 -16.11
CA ARG A 151 -8.07 8.24 -16.16
C ARG A 151 -8.44 8.84 -17.52
N VAL A 152 -7.53 9.57 -18.16
CA VAL A 152 -7.75 10.11 -19.51
C VAL A 152 -7.96 8.98 -20.52
N ILE A 153 -7.14 7.93 -20.47
CA ILE A 153 -7.27 6.74 -21.32
C ILE A 153 -8.62 6.07 -21.07
N THR A 154 -8.99 5.85 -19.81
CA THR A 154 -10.28 5.26 -19.43
C THR A 154 -11.45 6.06 -20.04
N ARG A 155 -11.44 7.39 -19.86
CA ARG A 155 -12.50 8.27 -20.37
C ARG A 155 -12.55 8.26 -21.90
N TYR A 156 -11.38 8.30 -22.55
CA TYR A 156 -11.29 8.29 -24.00
C TYR A 156 -11.82 6.98 -24.61
N LEU A 157 -11.44 5.83 -24.05
CA LEU A 157 -11.91 4.52 -24.53
C LEU A 157 -13.43 4.38 -24.34
N LEU A 158 -13.96 4.72 -23.17
CA LEU A 158 -15.39 4.63 -22.88
C LEU A 158 -16.22 5.55 -23.76
N LEU A 159 -15.78 6.80 -23.97
CA LEU A 159 -16.50 7.75 -24.84
C LEU A 159 -16.41 7.35 -26.32
N SER A 160 -15.24 6.91 -26.78
CA SER A 160 -15.05 6.51 -28.18
C SER A 160 -15.86 5.27 -28.54
N ALA A 161 -16.01 4.32 -27.61
CA ALA A 161 -16.86 3.15 -27.80
C ALA A 161 -18.35 3.52 -27.86
N ARG A 162 -18.79 4.44 -27.00
CA ARG A 162 -20.17 4.96 -27.02
C ARG A 162 -20.48 5.73 -28.31
N GLN A 163 -19.50 6.42 -28.88
CA GLN A 163 -19.63 7.16 -30.15
C GLN A 163 -19.48 6.27 -31.39
N GLY A 164 -19.25 4.95 -31.24
CA GLY A 164 -19.07 4.02 -32.36
C GLY A 164 -17.76 4.20 -33.13
N ARG A 165 -16.79 4.97 -32.60
CA ARG A 165 -15.48 5.20 -33.25
C ARG A 165 -14.54 4.00 -33.09
N ILE A 166 -14.74 3.20 -32.05
CA ILE A 166 -14.03 1.95 -31.79
C ILE A 166 -15.05 0.82 -31.56
N PRO A 167 -14.67 -0.45 -31.79
CA PRO A 167 -15.54 -1.59 -31.54
C PRO A 167 -16.11 -1.60 -30.11
N GLN A 168 -17.38 -1.96 -29.96
CA GLN A 168 -18.07 -1.90 -28.66
C GLN A 168 -17.42 -2.79 -27.58
N TRP A 169 -16.78 -3.90 -27.96
CA TRP A 169 -16.08 -4.78 -27.03
C TRP A 169 -14.87 -4.10 -26.35
N LEU A 170 -14.21 -3.15 -27.03
CA LEU A 170 -13.15 -2.30 -26.46
C LEU A 170 -13.68 -1.26 -25.46
N GLY A 171 -14.99 -1.02 -25.45
CA GLY A 171 -15.68 -0.18 -24.48
C GLY A 171 -16.19 -0.92 -23.24
N SER A 172 -15.98 -2.23 -23.14
CA SER A 172 -16.36 -2.99 -21.95
C SER A 172 -15.46 -2.64 -20.77
N THR A 173 -16.03 -2.54 -19.57
CA THR A 173 -15.30 -2.13 -18.35
C THR A 173 -14.04 -2.96 -18.13
N SER A 174 -14.13 -4.29 -18.29
CA SER A 174 -12.99 -5.20 -18.08
C SER A 174 -11.86 -4.99 -19.08
N VAL A 175 -12.17 -4.73 -20.35
CA VAL A 175 -11.16 -4.47 -21.39
C VAL A 175 -10.51 -3.12 -21.18
N VAL A 176 -11.30 -2.08 -20.87
CA VAL A 176 -10.76 -0.74 -20.57
C VAL A 176 -9.80 -0.80 -19.38
N VAL A 177 -10.18 -1.50 -18.31
CA VAL A 177 -9.32 -1.73 -17.14
C VAL A 177 -8.03 -2.45 -17.53
N GLY A 178 -8.12 -3.54 -18.29
CA GLY A 178 -6.95 -4.28 -18.76
C GLY A 178 -6.01 -3.43 -19.60
N VAL A 179 -6.54 -2.64 -20.55
CA VAL A 179 -5.73 -1.74 -21.38
C VAL A 179 -5.06 -0.67 -20.54
N VAL A 180 -5.79 -0.03 -19.62
CA VAL A 180 -5.23 1.00 -18.73
C VAL A 180 -4.12 0.42 -17.86
N LEU A 181 -4.33 -0.76 -17.27
CA LEU A 181 -3.34 -1.45 -16.47
C LEU A 181 -2.06 -1.71 -17.28
N VAL A 182 -2.19 -2.27 -18.49
CA VAL A 182 -1.04 -2.55 -19.36
C VAL A 182 -0.28 -1.28 -19.72
N VAL A 183 -1.00 -0.22 -20.11
CA VAL A 183 -0.37 1.06 -20.48
C VAL A 183 0.33 1.71 -19.29
N VAL A 184 -0.32 1.77 -18.13
CA VAL A 184 0.24 2.35 -16.91
C VAL A 184 1.48 1.56 -16.45
N LEU A 185 1.42 0.22 -16.46
CA LEU A 185 2.57 -0.62 -16.14
C LEU A 185 3.73 -0.46 -17.14
N ALA A 186 3.43 -0.32 -18.43
CA ALA A 186 4.44 -0.06 -19.45
C ALA A 186 5.12 1.30 -19.25
N LEU A 187 4.35 2.35 -18.97
CA LEU A 187 4.86 3.69 -18.65
C LEU A 187 5.71 3.67 -17.39
N TYR A 188 5.24 3.00 -16.34
CA TYR A 188 5.98 2.80 -15.10
C TYR A 188 7.32 2.08 -15.35
N TYR A 189 7.31 0.96 -16.09
CA TYR A 189 8.51 0.20 -16.40
C TYR A 189 9.52 1.02 -17.21
N LEU A 190 9.03 1.80 -18.19
CA LEU A 190 9.86 2.66 -19.01
C LEU A 190 10.50 3.77 -18.16
N LEU A 191 9.72 4.42 -17.29
CA LEU A 191 10.21 5.44 -16.36
C LEU A 191 11.24 4.86 -15.39
N TYR A 192 11.00 3.66 -14.86
CA TYR A 192 11.95 2.93 -14.00
C TYR A 192 13.27 2.68 -14.74
N LYS A 193 13.21 2.09 -15.94
CA LYS A 193 14.39 1.71 -16.72
C LYS A 193 15.21 2.93 -17.14
N LEU A 194 14.57 3.97 -17.68
CA LEU A 194 15.26 5.19 -18.12
C LEU A 194 15.97 5.89 -16.96
N THR A 195 15.28 6.04 -15.82
CA THR A 195 15.85 6.71 -14.66
C THR A 195 16.98 5.89 -14.05
N ARG A 196 16.85 4.54 -14.01
CA ARG A 196 17.92 3.68 -13.50
C ARG A 196 19.17 3.72 -14.36
N ILE A 197 19.02 3.73 -15.69
CA ILE A 197 20.13 3.89 -16.63
C ILE A 197 20.84 5.22 -16.38
N ARG A 198 20.07 6.31 -16.26
CA ARG A 198 20.61 7.65 -16.00
C ARG A 198 21.33 7.72 -14.66
N PHE A 199 20.76 7.14 -13.61
CA PHE A 199 21.37 7.14 -12.27
C PHE A 199 22.67 6.37 -12.21
N HIS A 200 22.75 5.25 -12.94
CA HIS A 200 23.99 4.50 -13.08
C HIS A 200 25.05 5.31 -13.85
N HIS A 201 24.64 6.04 -14.89
CA HIS A 201 25.53 6.89 -15.67
C HIS A 201 26.08 8.08 -14.87
N GLU A 202 25.21 8.76 -14.10
CA GLU A 202 25.55 9.95 -13.31
C GLU A 202 26.15 9.63 -11.92
N ARG A 203 26.30 8.34 -11.55
CA ARG A 203 26.83 7.88 -10.24
C ARG A 203 26.20 8.60 -9.04
N VAL A 204 24.88 8.69 -9.06
CA VAL A 204 24.08 9.44 -8.09
C VAL A 204 24.28 8.91 -6.66
N PRO A 205 24.24 9.76 -5.60
CA PRO A 205 24.39 9.32 -4.22
C PRO A 205 23.43 8.21 -3.81
N SER A 206 23.87 7.31 -2.92
CA SER A 206 23.09 6.15 -2.49
C SER A 206 21.76 6.51 -1.82
N SER A 207 21.68 7.65 -1.13
CA SER A 207 20.43 8.14 -0.52
C SER A 207 19.37 8.49 -1.58
N VAL A 208 19.78 9.11 -2.68
CA VAL A 208 18.90 9.48 -3.79
C VAL A 208 18.46 8.25 -4.57
N SER A 209 19.36 7.28 -4.79
CA SER A 209 18.98 6.00 -5.39
C SER A 209 17.95 5.25 -4.54
N ARG A 210 18.12 5.22 -3.20
CA ARG A 210 17.13 4.61 -2.30
C ARG A 210 15.82 5.38 -2.25
N ALA A 211 15.85 6.71 -2.34
CA ALA A 211 14.64 7.52 -2.47
C ALA A 211 13.88 7.22 -3.77
N PHE A 212 14.59 7.02 -4.88
CA PHE A 212 13.98 6.60 -6.13
C PHE A 212 13.37 5.20 -6.04
N ASP A 213 14.08 4.24 -5.45
CA ASP A 213 13.54 2.89 -5.26
C ASP A 213 12.29 2.91 -4.36
N ALA A 214 12.30 3.70 -3.28
CA ALA A 214 11.13 3.91 -2.43
C ALA A 214 9.96 4.61 -3.15
N CYS A 215 10.26 5.60 -4.01
CA CYS A 215 9.27 6.27 -4.84
C CYS A 215 8.59 5.29 -5.80
N MET A 216 9.37 4.49 -6.51
CA MET A 216 8.87 3.52 -7.49
C MET A 216 8.00 2.45 -6.82
N ILE A 217 8.47 1.87 -5.71
CA ILE A 217 7.69 0.92 -4.91
C ILE A 217 6.38 1.54 -4.42
N SER A 218 6.42 2.77 -3.91
CA SER A 218 5.24 3.46 -3.40
C SER A 218 4.21 3.74 -4.48
N VAL A 219 4.64 4.28 -5.63
CA VAL A 219 3.76 4.54 -6.78
C VAL A 219 3.10 3.26 -7.25
N LEU A 220 3.88 2.21 -7.54
CA LEU A 220 3.35 0.94 -8.05
C LEU A 220 2.38 0.29 -7.07
N THR A 221 2.73 0.24 -5.79
CA THR A 221 1.89 -0.41 -4.77
C THR A 221 0.58 0.37 -4.59
N THR A 222 0.65 1.70 -4.55
CA THR A 222 -0.54 2.55 -4.38
C THR A 222 -1.46 2.44 -5.59
N GLU A 223 -0.93 2.47 -6.82
CA GLU A 223 -1.74 2.30 -8.03
C GLU A 223 -2.34 0.91 -8.15
N LEU A 224 -1.59 -0.16 -7.86
CA LEU A 224 -2.13 -1.51 -7.90
C LEU A 224 -3.25 -1.68 -6.89
N LEU A 225 -3.07 -1.23 -5.65
CA LEU A 225 -4.14 -1.22 -4.66
C LEU A 225 -5.34 -0.43 -5.17
N TYR A 226 -5.11 0.75 -5.70
CA TYR A 226 -6.17 1.60 -6.22
C TYR A 226 -6.96 0.94 -7.35
N LEU A 227 -6.29 0.40 -8.37
CA LEU A 227 -6.92 -0.25 -9.52
C LEU A 227 -7.66 -1.51 -9.07
N VAL A 228 -7.04 -2.35 -8.25
CA VAL A 228 -7.66 -3.57 -7.70
C VAL A 228 -8.94 -3.24 -6.93
N PHE A 229 -8.88 -2.34 -5.96
CA PHE A 229 -10.04 -2.01 -5.12
C PHE A 229 -11.11 -1.24 -5.87
N ARG A 230 -10.74 -0.22 -6.66
CA ARG A 230 -11.71 0.60 -7.38
C ARG A 230 -12.35 -0.13 -8.56
N GLN A 231 -11.61 -0.98 -9.27
CA GLN A 231 -12.08 -1.54 -10.54
C GLN A 231 -12.51 -3.00 -10.44
N MET A 232 -11.88 -3.84 -9.59
CA MET A 232 -12.31 -5.23 -9.41
C MET A 232 -13.40 -5.36 -8.34
N PHE A 233 -13.32 -4.57 -7.27
CA PHE A 233 -14.28 -4.62 -6.17
C PHE A 233 -15.28 -3.46 -6.16
N LEU A 234 -15.20 -2.56 -7.15
CA LEU A 234 -16.06 -1.36 -7.26
C LEU A 234 -16.10 -0.50 -5.99
N VAL A 235 -15.08 -0.61 -5.13
CA VAL A 235 -15.05 0.08 -3.85
C VAL A 235 -14.78 1.56 -4.08
N GLU A 236 -15.64 2.40 -3.53
CA GLU A 236 -15.38 3.84 -3.47
C GLU A 236 -14.32 4.14 -2.40
N LEU A 237 -13.06 4.16 -2.83
CA LEU A 237 -11.96 4.64 -1.99
C LEU A 237 -12.15 6.13 -1.66
N VAL A 238 -11.79 6.50 -0.43
CA VAL A 238 -11.94 7.87 0.09
C VAL A 238 -11.29 8.88 -0.86
N ARG A 239 -12.13 9.69 -1.52
CA ARG A 239 -11.70 10.61 -2.59
C ARG A 239 -10.87 11.79 -2.08
N GLY A 240 -11.07 12.23 -0.84
CA GLY A 240 -10.26 13.30 -0.20
C GLY A 240 -10.04 14.51 -1.09
N LEU A 241 -8.78 14.94 -1.26
CA LEU A 241 -8.39 16.09 -2.10
C LEU A 241 -8.46 15.79 -3.61
N ILE A 242 -8.27 14.54 -4.00
CA ILE A 242 -8.27 14.14 -5.42
C ILE A 242 -9.70 13.74 -5.77
N THR A 243 -10.49 14.74 -6.13
CA THR A 243 -11.92 14.56 -6.46
C THR A 243 -12.15 14.08 -7.88
N TRP A 244 -11.12 14.14 -8.72
CA TRP A 244 -11.18 13.80 -10.13
C TRP A 244 -10.81 12.31 -10.31
#